data_AF-A0A6I7MPS3-F1
#
_entry.id   AF-A0A6I7MPS3-F1
#
_cell.length_a   1.000
_cell.length_b   1.000
_cell.length_c   1.000
_cell.angle_alpha   90.00
_cell.angle_beta   90.00
_cell.angle_gamma   90.00
#
_symmetry.space_group_name_H-M   'P 1'
#
loop_
_entity.id
_entity.type
_entity.pdbx_description
1 polymer ?
#
loop_
_entity_poly.entity_id
_entity_poly.type
_entity_poly.pdbx_seq_one_letter_code
_entity_poly.pdbx_strand_id
1 'polypeptide(L)'
;QSLSTLTLLANNRYTYLFSPFDPTRTGGEPLAAGTDYRNTFYSVQYFGNARNPFFVTGRADIGEYFNGDIRTIQGAMNWRLGYLANISMNFSYNNIRLPEPQNDADLFLIGPRIDLTFTRSLFWTTFFQYNNQIDNMNINTRLQWRYAPVSDLFIVYTDNYFPGSFMPKQRSLVMKLNYWLNI
;
A
#
# COMPACT_ATOMS: atom_id res chain seq x y z
N GLN A 1 26.50 -0.89 12.96
CA GLN A 1 25.78 -2.14 13.24
C GLN A 1 24.51 -2.15 12.38
N SER A 2 24.20 -3.26 11.71
CA SER A 2 23.02 -3.37 10.83
C SER A 2 22.23 -4.59 11.29
N LEU A 3 21.37 -4.39 12.28
CA LEU A 3 20.62 -5.46 12.92
C LEU A 3 19.16 -5.32 12.55
N SER A 4 18.49 -6.45 12.36
CA SER A 4 17.03 -6.47 12.36
C SER A 4 16.52 -6.09 13.75
N THR A 5 15.37 -5.43 13.81
CA THR A 5 14.74 -5.02 15.07
C THR A 5 13.40 -5.71 15.23
N LEU A 6 13.15 -6.25 16.41
CA LEU A 6 11.84 -6.71 16.85
C LEU A 6 11.39 -5.79 17.99
N THR A 7 10.18 -5.25 17.88
CA THR A 7 9.62 -4.34 18.88
C THR A 7 8.23 -4.82 19.29
N LEU A 8 8.00 -4.89 20.59
CA LEU A 8 6.70 -5.15 21.19
C LEU A 8 6.18 -3.85 21.78
N LEU A 9 4.94 -3.49 21.47
CA LEU A 9 4.30 -2.27 21.96
C LEU A 9 2.94 -2.62 22.56
N ALA A 10 2.61 -1.96 23.66
CA ALA A 10 1.25 -1.89 24.18
C ALA A 10 0.86 -0.41 24.22
N ASN A 11 -0.28 -0.08 23.65
CA ASN A 11 -0.75 1.29 23.56
C ASN A 11 -2.20 1.37 24.02
N ASN A 12 -2.53 2.47 24.70
CA ASN A 12 -3.90 2.84 24.99
C ASN A 12 -4.19 4.18 24.30
N ARG A 13 -5.28 4.26 23.56
CA ARG A 13 -5.68 5.43 22.78
C ARG A 13 -7.07 5.87 23.19
N TYR A 14 -7.19 7.14 23.53
CA TYR A 14 -8.47 7.82 23.68
C TYR A 14 -8.88 8.50 22.38
N THR A 15 -10.13 8.32 21.96
CA THR A 15 -10.72 8.95 20.77
C THR A 15 -12.09 9.52 21.13
N TYR A 16 -12.33 10.78 20.78
CA TYR A 16 -13.64 11.43 20.92
C TYR A 16 -14.18 11.78 19.53
N LEU A 17 -15.46 11.50 19.27
CA LEU A 17 -16.09 11.73 17.96
C LEU A 17 -16.82 13.06 17.91
N PHE A 18 -16.31 14.00 17.11
CA PHE A 18 -16.99 15.28 16.85
C PHE A 18 -18.09 15.19 15.79
N SER A 19 -18.06 14.14 14.95
CA SER A 19 -19.01 13.88 13.88
C SER A 19 -19.27 12.39 13.77
N PRO A 20 -20.47 11.97 13.31
CA PRO A 20 -20.71 10.56 13.09
C PRO A 20 -19.83 10.03 11.95
N PHE A 21 -19.40 8.77 12.04
CA PHE A 21 -18.64 8.13 10.96
C PHE A 21 -18.78 6.61 10.98
N ASP A 22 -18.67 5.98 9.80
CA ASP A 22 -18.58 4.52 9.68
C ASP A 22 -17.12 4.06 9.90
N PRO A 23 -16.84 3.30 10.97
CA PRO A 23 -15.49 2.83 11.30
C PRO A 23 -14.89 1.90 10.25
N THR A 24 -15.70 1.18 9.48
CA THR A 24 -15.23 0.28 8.42
C THR A 24 -15.09 0.96 7.06
N ARG A 25 -15.82 2.07 6.87
CA ARG A 25 -16.02 2.74 5.57
C ARG A 25 -16.61 1.81 4.49
N THR A 26 -17.47 0.89 4.89
CA THR A 26 -18.18 -0.04 4.00
C THR A 26 -19.62 0.38 3.73
N GLY A 27 -20.06 1.51 4.31
CA GLY A 27 -21.43 2.01 4.23
C GLY A 27 -22.34 1.48 5.34
N GLY A 28 -21.78 1.06 6.48
CA GLY A 28 -22.53 0.58 7.64
C GLY A 28 -23.07 1.70 8.54
N GLU A 29 -23.83 1.33 9.57
CA GLU A 29 -24.42 2.28 10.52
C GLU A 29 -23.33 3.07 11.26
N PRO A 30 -23.31 4.41 11.16
CA PRO A 30 -22.27 5.23 11.78
C PRO A 30 -22.26 5.15 13.30
N LEU A 31 -21.07 5.27 13.89
CA LEU A 31 -20.95 5.63 15.30
C LEU A 31 -21.40 7.09 15.47
N ALA A 32 -22.20 7.37 16.50
CA ALA A 32 -22.76 8.70 16.72
C ALA A 32 -21.69 9.72 17.12
N ALA A 33 -21.93 11.00 16.81
CA ALA A 33 -21.13 12.09 17.39
C ALA A 33 -21.36 12.17 18.91
N GLY A 34 -20.37 12.71 19.61
CA GLY A 34 -20.40 12.91 21.06
C GLY A 34 -20.01 11.69 21.88
N THR A 35 -19.69 10.55 21.24
CA THR A 35 -19.20 9.35 21.92
C THR A 35 -17.68 9.36 22.05
N ASP A 36 -17.18 8.59 23.02
CA ASP A 36 -15.76 8.39 23.24
C ASP A 36 -15.37 6.92 23.39
N TYR A 37 -14.11 6.64 23.08
CA TYR A 37 -13.56 5.29 23.07
C TYR A 37 -12.16 5.29 23.65
N ARG A 38 -11.91 4.35 24.55
CA ARG A 38 -10.57 4.04 25.07
C ARG A 38 -10.21 2.65 24.58
N ASN A 39 -9.31 2.60 23.61
CA ASN A 39 -8.93 1.35 22.98
C ASN A 39 -7.48 0.99 23.29
N THR A 40 -7.28 -0.24 23.74
CA THR A 40 -5.98 -0.84 24.01
C THR A 40 -5.62 -1.77 22.86
N PHE A 41 -4.39 -1.64 22.36
CA PHE A 41 -3.87 -2.51 21.31
C PHE A 41 -2.42 -2.92 21.58
N TYR A 42 -2.11 -4.14 21.17
CA TYR A 42 -0.79 -4.74 21.24
C TYR A 42 -0.24 -4.87 19.83
N SER A 43 1.02 -4.45 19.65
CA SER A 43 1.68 -4.48 18.35
C SER A 43 2.97 -5.28 18.43
N VAL A 44 3.18 -6.16 17.46
CA VAL A 44 4.47 -6.78 17.16
C VAL A 44 4.99 -6.17 15.87
N GLN A 45 6.17 -5.55 15.91
CA GLN A 45 6.80 -4.94 14.75
C GLN A 45 8.14 -5.60 14.48
N TYR A 46 8.37 -5.97 13.23
CA TYR A 46 9.63 -6.50 12.75
C TYR A 46 10.17 -5.61 11.64
N PHE A 47 11.40 -5.14 11.80
CA PHE A 47 12.13 -4.41 10.78
C PHE A 47 13.37 -5.22 10.38
N GLY A 48 13.32 -5.82 9.19
CA GLY A 48 14.46 -6.48 8.59
C GLY A 48 15.57 -5.50 8.20
N ASN A 49 16.77 -6.02 8.03
CA ASN A 49 17.93 -5.21 7.64
C ASN A 49 17.86 -4.81 6.16
N ALA A 50 17.55 -3.54 5.88
CA ALA A 50 17.43 -3.00 4.52
C ALA A 50 18.72 -3.00 3.67
N ARG A 51 19.88 -3.33 4.27
CA ARG A 51 21.13 -3.54 3.52
C ARG A 51 21.17 -4.89 2.81
N ASN A 52 20.41 -5.88 3.30
CA ASN A 52 20.38 -7.19 2.66
C ASN A 52 19.65 -7.09 1.31
N PRO A 53 20.07 -7.89 0.29
CA PRO A 53 19.38 -7.94 -1.00
C PRO A 53 17.90 -8.28 -0.85
N PHE A 54 17.57 -9.13 0.11
CA PHE A 54 16.20 -9.43 0.49
C PHE A 54 15.97 -9.01 1.95
N PHE A 55 14.88 -8.29 2.18
CA PHE A 55 14.44 -7.97 3.53
C PHE A 55 12.92 -7.80 3.59
N VAL A 56 12.37 -8.01 4.78
CA VAL A 56 10.95 -7.83 5.06
C VAL A 56 10.78 -6.91 6.24
N THR A 57 9.69 -6.15 6.22
CA THR A 57 9.21 -5.39 7.37
C THR A 57 7.76 -5.80 7.61
N GLY A 58 7.35 -5.88 8.86
CA GLY A 58 6.02 -6.33 9.21
C GLY A 58 5.53 -5.73 10.52
N ARG A 59 4.22 -5.62 10.63
CA ARG A 59 3.50 -5.21 11.83
C ARG A 59 2.26 -6.07 11.96
N ALA A 60 2.07 -6.64 13.13
CA ALA A 60 0.81 -7.27 13.51
C ALA A 60 0.23 -6.53 14.70
N ASP A 61 -1.06 -6.22 14.66
CA ASP A 61 -1.80 -5.60 15.77
C ASP A 61 -3.00 -6.45 16.16
N ILE A 62 -3.27 -6.50 17.46
CA ILE A 62 -4.50 -7.06 18.02
C ILE A 62 -4.98 -6.17 19.15
N GLY A 63 -6.27 -5.88 19.19
CA GLY A 63 -6.84 -5.10 20.28
C GLY A 63 -8.21 -4.54 19.98
N GLU A 64 -8.60 -3.57 20.80
CA GLU A 64 -9.89 -2.90 20.73
C GLU A 64 -9.91 -1.89 19.59
N TYR A 65 -11.09 -1.69 19.01
CA TYR A 65 -11.34 -0.76 17.92
C TYR A 65 -12.74 -0.16 18.05
N PHE A 66 -12.80 1.08 18.53
CA PHE A 66 -14.07 1.73 18.90
C PHE A 66 -14.88 0.84 19.85
N ASN A 67 -16.10 0.43 19.45
CA ASN A 67 -16.98 -0.46 20.21
C ASN A 67 -16.77 -1.96 19.92
N GLY A 68 -15.73 -2.35 19.17
CA GLY A 68 -15.41 -3.75 18.91
C GLY A 68 -13.90 -4.02 18.90
N ASP A 69 -13.44 -4.89 18.01
CA ASP A 69 -12.05 -5.32 17.92
C ASP A 69 -11.48 -5.29 16.50
N ILE A 70 -10.16 -5.20 16.43
CA ILE A 70 -9.41 -5.25 15.18
C ILE A 70 -8.20 -6.16 15.29
N ARG A 71 -7.96 -6.92 14.22
CA ARG A 71 -6.71 -7.66 13.98
C ARG A 71 -6.11 -7.17 12.67
N THR A 72 -4.88 -6.69 12.74
CA THR A 72 -4.19 -6.12 11.59
C THR A 72 -2.91 -6.90 11.30
N ILE A 73 -2.67 -7.19 10.03
CA ILE A 73 -1.37 -7.66 9.54
C ILE A 73 -0.97 -6.75 8.40
N GLN A 74 0.18 -6.11 8.53
CA GLN A 74 0.75 -5.23 7.51
C GLN A 74 2.20 -5.61 7.29
N GLY A 75 2.67 -5.49 6.05
CA GLY A 75 4.05 -5.79 5.76
C GLY A 75 4.49 -5.33 4.39
N ALA A 76 5.81 -5.31 4.23
CA ALA A 76 6.44 -5.08 2.96
C ALA A 76 7.59 -6.08 2.78
N MET A 77 7.66 -6.65 1.58
CA MET A 77 8.79 -7.43 1.12
C MET A 77 9.58 -6.60 0.11
N ASN A 78 10.90 -6.68 0.17
CA ASN A 78 11.78 -6.02 -0.78
C ASN A 78 12.88 -6.99 -1.22
N TRP A 79 13.11 -7.05 -2.52
CA TRP A 79 14.13 -7.89 -3.14
C TRP A 79 14.88 -7.12 -4.23
N ARG A 80 16.18 -6.92 -4.01
CA ARG A 80 17.14 -6.30 -4.91
C ARG A 80 17.99 -7.36 -5.59
N LEU A 81 17.84 -7.48 -6.91
CA LEU A 81 18.62 -8.35 -7.77
C LEU A 81 19.75 -7.55 -8.43
N GLY A 82 20.65 -7.01 -7.61
CA GLY A 82 21.77 -6.16 -8.07
C GLY A 82 21.27 -4.96 -8.87
N TYR A 83 21.77 -4.79 -10.09
CA TYR A 83 21.36 -3.74 -11.03
C TYR A 83 20.17 -4.14 -11.92
N LEU A 84 19.78 -5.43 -11.92
CA LEU A 84 18.77 -5.97 -12.83
C LEU A 84 17.37 -5.59 -12.38
N ALA A 85 17.05 -5.77 -11.10
CA ALA A 85 15.69 -5.51 -10.63
C ALA A 85 15.64 -5.07 -9.17
N ASN A 86 14.62 -4.27 -8.85
CA ASN A 86 14.09 -4.11 -7.49
C ASN A 86 12.61 -4.51 -7.51
N ILE A 87 12.25 -5.47 -6.69
CA ILE A 87 10.89 -5.98 -6.56
C ILE A 87 10.45 -5.69 -5.13
N SER A 88 9.29 -5.08 -4.97
CA SER A 88 8.68 -4.88 -3.66
C SER A 88 7.22 -5.28 -3.66
N MET A 89 6.71 -5.73 -2.51
CA MET A 89 5.30 -6.04 -2.35
C MET A 89 4.83 -5.51 -1.02
N ASN A 90 3.84 -4.62 -1.05
CA ASN A 90 3.13 -4.19 0.15
C ASN A 90 1.88 -5.04 0.35
N PHE A 91 1.59 -5.39 1.59
CA PHE A 91 0.41 -6.13 1.99
C PHE A 91 -0.19 -5.50 3.25
N SER A 92 -1.51 -5.40 3.29
CA SER A 92 -2.26 -5.06 4.49
C SER A 92 -3.52 -5.92 4.55
N TYR A 93 -3.85 -6.39 5.72
CA TYR A 93 -5.11 -7.05 6.04
C TYR A 93 -5.61 -6.52 7.39
N ASN A 94 -6.86 -6.07 7.44
CA ASN A 94 -7.53 -5.65 8.65
C ASN A 94 -8.83 -6.44 8.76
N ASN A 95 -8.94 -7.22 9.84
CA ASN A 95 -10.15 -7.91 10.24
C ASN A 95 -10.79 -7.06 11.34
N ILE A 96 -11.93 -6.46 11.05
CA ILE A 96 -12.68 -5.60 11.97
C ILE A 96 -13.96 -6.33 12.34
N ARG A 97 -14.22 -6.44 13.64
CA ARG A 97 -15.44 -7.03 14.18
C ARG A 97 -16.12 -6.04 15.10
N LEU A 98 -17.38 -5.73 14.79
CA LEU A 98 -18.18 -4.72 15.49
C LEU A 98 -19.54 -5.30 15.89
N PRO A 99 -20.11 -4.88 17.02
CA PRO A 99 -21.46 -5.29 17.38
C PRO A 99 -22.50 -4.65 16.47
N GLU A 100 -23.65 -5.30 16.29
CA GLU A 100 -24.81 -4.71 15.62
C GLU A 100 -25.18 -3.36 16.26
N PRO A 101 -25.56 -2.33 15.48
CA PRO A 101 -25.87 -2.35 14.05
C PRO A 101 -24.69 -2.05 13.11
N GLN A 102 -23.46 -1.94 13.62
CA GLN A 102 -22.28 -1.70 12.77
C GLN A 102 -21.95 -2.93 11.91
N ASN A 103 -21.30 -2.70 10.76
CA ASN A 103 -20.84 -3.78 9.90
C ASN A 103 -19.49 -4.33 10.36
N ASP A 104 -19.32 -5.64 10.22
CA ASP A 104 -17.99 -6.25 10.18
C ASP A 104 -17.28 -5.92 8.85
N ALA A 105 -15.94 -5.98 8.84
CA ALA A 105 -15.18 -5.79 7.61
C ALA A 105 -13.90 -6.63 7.54
N ASP A 106 -13.60 -7.12 6.35
CA ASP A 106 -12.36 -7.80 5.99
C ASP A 106 -11.67 -7.01 4.87
N LEU A 107 -10.74 -6.13 5.26
CA LEU A 107 -10.11 -5.16 4.36
C LEU A 107 -8.70 -5.61 3.99
N PHE A 108 -8.42 -5.79 2.70
CA PHE A 108 -7.10 -6.16 2.22
C PHE A 108 -6.59 -5.26 1.10
N LEU A 109 -5.27 -5.05 1.13
CA LEU A 109 -4.52 -4.33 0.11
C LEU A 109 -3.30 -5.16 -0.27
N ILE A 110 -3.09 -5.31 -1.58
CA ILE A 110 -1.90 -5.95 -2.15
C ILE A 110 -1.32 -4.99 -3.18
N GLY A 111 -0.04 -4.68 -3.07
CA GLY A 111 0.64 -3.66 -3.87
C GLY A 111 2.03 -4.08 -4.36
N PRO A 112 2.17 -5.02 -5.31
CA PRO A 112 3.43 -5.33 -5.96
C PRO A 112 3.94 -4.18 -6.84
N ARG A 113 5.26 -4.02 -6.83
CA ARG A 113 6.02 -3.11 -7.69
C ARG A 113 7.26 -3.82 -8.21
N ILE A 114 7.57 -3.61 -9.47
CA ILE A 114 8.76 -4.13 -10.13
C ILE A 114 9.43 -2.97 -10.85
N ASP A 115 10.70 -2.73 -10.54
CA ASP A 115 11.60 -1.87 -11.30
C ASP A 115 12.64 -2.77 -11.96
N LEU A 116 12.65 -2.86 -13.28
CA LEU A 116 13.47 -3.75 -14.09
C LEU A 116 14.39 -2.96 -15.04
N THR A 117 15.63 -3.37 -15.11
CA THR A 117 16.66 -2.89 -16.04
C THR A 117 16.93 -3.98 -17.07
N PHE A 118 16.39 -3.84 -18.28
CA PHE A 118 16.65 -4.79 -19.37
C PHE A 118 18.05 -4.62 -19.95
N THR A 119 18.45 -3.38 -20.19
CA THR A 119 19.78 -3.01 -20.70
C THR A 119 20.23 -1.71 -20.02
N ARG A 120 21.43 -1.21 -20.35
CA ARG A 120 21.92 0.10 -19.86
C ARG A 120 21.05 1.28 -20.33
N SER A 121 20.19 1.08 -21.32
CA SER A 121 19.33 2.10 -21.92
C SER A 121 17.84 1.81 -21.81
N LEU A 122 17.42 0.60 -21.42
CA LEU A 122 16.01 0.20 -21.43
C LEU A 122 15.56 -0.25 -20.04
N PHE A 123 14.56 0.45 -19.51
CA PHE A 123 14.05 0.27 -18.16
C PHE A 123 12.53 0.15 -18.18
N TRP A 124 12.00 -0.65 -17.26
CA TRP A 124 10.56 -0.84 -17.08
C TRP A 124 10.21 -0.81 -15.60
N THR A 125 9.27 0.06 -15.24
CA THR A 125 8.69 0.12 -13.91
C THR A 125 7.22 -0.24 -14.03
N THR A 126 6.73 -1.17 -13.22
CA THR A 126 5.30 -1.43 -13.09
C THR A 126 4.89 -1.48 -11.62
N PHE A 127 3.69 -1.02 -11.35
CA PHE A 127 3.03 -1.03 -10.06
C PHE A 127 1.59 -1.46 -10.25
N PHE A 128 1.17 -2.41 -9.44
CA PHE A 128 -0.21 -2.85 -9.35
C PHE A 128 -0.64 -2.74 -7.90
N GLN A 129 -1.85 -2.23 -7.65
CA GLN A 129 -2.45 -2.22 -6.33
C GLN A 129 -3.91 -2.61 -6.39
N TYR A 130 -4.29 -3.54 -5.55
CA TYR A 130 -5.68 -3.84 -5.24
C TYR A 130 -6.00 -3.35 -3.83
N ASN A 131 -7.14 -2.69 -3.64
CA ASN A 131 -7.67 -2.28 -2.35
C ASN A 131 -9.20 -2.43 -2.34
N ASN A 132 -9.72 -3.34 -1.52
CA ASN A 132 -11.17 -3.58 -1.46
C ASN A 132 -11.95 -2.52 -0.67
N GLN A 133 -11.32 -1.76 0.24
CA GLN A 133 -12.01 -0.75 1.03
C GLN A 133 -12.57 0.39 0.16
N ILE A 134 -11.84 0.76 -0.88
CA ILE A 134 -12.25 1.79 -1.85
C ILE A 134 -12.66 1.18 -3.20
N ASP A 135 -12.84 -0.14 -3.22
CA ASP A 135 -13.16 -0.94 -4.40
C ASP A 135 -12.34 -0.52 -5.63
N ASN A 136 -11.01 -0.59 -5.51
CA ASN A 136 -10.10 -0.05 -6.51
C ASN A 136 -8.95 -0.99 -6.88
N MET A 137 -8.73 -1.13 -8.18
CA MET A 137 -7.52 -1.67 -8.74
C MET A 137 -6.80 -0.56 -9.51
N ASN A 138 -5.52 -0.36 -9.21
CA ASN A 138 -4.65 0.62 -9.84
C ASN A 138 -3.51 -0.08 -10.55
N ILE A 139 -3.24 0.34 -11.78
CA ILE A 139 -2.07 -0.05 -12.56
C ILE A 139 -1.34 1.22 -12.96
N ASN A 140 -0.03 1.24 -12.76
CA ASN A 140 0.87 2.23 -13.32
C ASN A 140 2.09 1.53 -13.89
N THR A 141 2.29 1.61 -15.20
CA THR A 141 3.42 1.00 -15.89
C THR A 141 4.11 2.01 -16.77
N ARG A 142 5.44 1.99 -16.77
CA ARG A 142 6.30 2.93 -17.47
C ARG A 142 7.44 2.20 -18.14
N LEU A 143 7.53 2.36 -19.45
CA LEU A 143 8.72 2.03 -20.22
C LEU A 143 9.57 3.29 -20.41
N GLN A 144 10.87 3.19 -20.15
CA GLN A 144 11.84 4.25 -20.40
C GLN A 144 12.94 3.73 -21.32
N TRP A 145 13.17 4.42 -22.43
CA TRP A 145 14.28 4.15 -23.34
C TRP A 145 15.19 5.38 -23.44
N ARG A 146 16.41 5.24 -22.92
CA ARG A 146 17.48 6.23 -23.00
C ARG A 146 18.31 6.01 -24.26
N TYR A 147 17.98 6.71 -25.32
CA TYR A 147 18.63 6.54 -26.63
C TYR A 147 19.91 7.38 -26.78
N ALA A 148 20.09 8.42 -25.98
CA ALA A 148 21.32 9.21 -25.90
C ALA A 148 21.52 9.79 -24.48
N PRO A 149 22.72 10.31 -24.12
CA PRO A 149 22.93 10.97 -22.83
C PRO A 149 21.88 12.05 -22.58
N VAL A 150 21.22 11.99 -21.41
CA VAL A 150 20.18 12.95 -21.00
C VAL A 150 18.99 13.04 -21.99
N SER A 151 18.81 12.02 -22.85
CA SER A 151 17.77 11.96 -23.87
C SER A 151 16.99 10.66 -23.73
N ASP A 152 15.71 10.77 -23.39
CA ASP A 152 14.87 9.64 -23.02
C ASP A 152 13.52 9.70 -23.78
N LEU A 153 12.97 8.53 -24.05
CA LEU A 153 11.58 8.31 -24.43
C LEU A 153 10.88 7.60 -23.27
N PHE A 154 9.74 8.13 -22.84
CA PHE A 154 8.88 7.51 -21.85
C PHE A 154 7.53 7.16 -22.47
N ILE A 155 7.06 5.95 -22.17
CA ILE A 155 5.68 5.53 -22.41
C ILE A 155 5.10 5.17 -21.05
N VAL A 156 4.08 5.90 -20.61
CA VAL A 156 3.44 5.70 -19.31
C VAL A 156 1.98 5.34 -19.53
N TYR A 157 1.57 4.20 -19.01
CA TYR A 157 0.18 3.77 -18.94
C TYR A 157 -0.29 3.77 -17.49
N THR A 158 -1.43 4.38 -17.24
CA THR A 158 -2.08 4.37 -15.91
C THR A 158 -3.54 4.00 -16.08
N ASP A 159 -4.02 3.10 -15.24
CA ASP A 159 -5.41 2.67 -15.21
C ASP A 159 -5.89 2.52 -13.78
N ASN A 160 -7.14 2.90 -13.54
CA ASN A 160 -7.87 2.64 -12.32
C ASN A 160 -9.21 2.04 -12.70
N TYR A 161 -9.57 0.90 -12.11
CA TYR A 161 -10.81 0.21 -12.41
C TYR A 161 -11.46 -0.38 -11.16
N PHE A 162 -12.77 -0.61 -11.25
CA PHE A 162 -13.51 -1.35 -10.25
C PHE A 162 -13.13 -2.85 -10.33
N PRO A 163 -12.71 -3.49 -9.23
CA PRO A 163 -12.31 -4.89 -9.25
C PRO A 163 -13.39 -5.86 -9.72
N GLY A 164 -14.67 -5.61 -9.39
CA GLY A 164 -15.76 -6.53 -9.72
C GLY A 164 -16.18 -6.51 -11.19
N SER A 165 -16.23 -5.32 -11.81
CA SER A 165 -16.73 -5.13 -13.17
C SER A 165 -15.63 -4.86 -14.21
N PHE A 166 -14.40 -4.62 -13.76
CA PHE A 166 -13.26 -4.15 -14.56
C PHE A 166 -13.55 -2.87 -15.36
N MET A 167 -14.62 -2.14 -15.01
CA MET A 167 -14.94 -0.87 -15.65
C MET A 167 -13.88 0.19 -15.26
N PRO A 168 -13.34 0.93 -16.24
CA PRO A 168 -12.33 1.95 -15.96
C PRO A 168 -12.97 3.14 -15.25
N LYS A 169 -12.40 3.51 -14.10
CA LYS A 169 -12.63 4.81 -13.42
C LYS A 169 -11.84 5.91 -14.11
N GLN A 170 -10.58 5.62 -14.46
CA GLN A 170 -9.68 6.55 -15.12
C GLN A 170 -8.60 5.78 -15.88
N ARG A 171 -8.39 6.13 -17.15
CA ARG A 171 -7.32 5.57 -17.99
C ARG A 171 -6.51 6.68 -18.64
N SER A 172 -5.21 6.48 -18.78
CA SER A 172 -4.31 7.42 -19.45
C SER A 172 -3.14 6.68 -20.10
N LEU A 173 -2.79 7.14 -21.30
CA LEU A 173 -1.56 6.78 -22.00
C LEU A 173 -0.82 8.08 -22.33
N VAL A 174 0.40 8.22 -21.82
CA VAL A 174 1.25 9.39 -22.03
C VAL A 174 2.54 8.95 -22.69
N MET A 175 2.93 9.66 -23.74
CA MET A 175 4.24 9.54 -24.36
C MET A 175 5.00 10.85 -24.19
N LYS A 176 6.25 10.77 -23.73
CA LYS A 176 7.12 11.93 -23.55
C LYS A 176 8.48 11.65 -24.17
N LEU A 177 8.94 12.57 -25.02
CA LEU A 177 10.27 12.54 -25.63
C LEU A 177 11.05 13.76 -25.16
N ASN A 178 12.28 13.56 -24.71
CA ASN A 178 13.24 14.63 -24.46
C ASN A 178 14.54 14.38 -25.21
N TYR A 179 15.13 15.45 -25.72
CA TYR A 179 16.42 15.45 -26.39
C TYR A 179 17.30 16.55 -25.80
N TRP A 180 18.52 16.20 -25.41
CA TRP A 180 19.51 17.14 -24.90
C TRP A 180 20.47 17.55 -26.02
N LEU A 181 20.47 18.84 -26.36
CA LEU A 181 21.40 19.43 -27.30
C LEU A 181 22.68 19.82 -26.53
N ASN A 182 23.80 19.19 -26.87
CA ASN A 182 25.11 19.67 -26.47
C ASN A 182 25.77 20.29 -27.71
N ILE A 183 25.73 21.63 -27.80
CA ILE A 183 26.36 22.44 -28.85
C ILE A 183 27.59 23.10 -28.25
#